data_AF-A0A803PU60-F1
#
_entry.id   AF-A0A803PU60-F1
#
_cell.length_a   1.000
_cell.length_b   1.000
_cell.length_c   1.000
_cell.angle_alpha   90.00
_cell.angle_beta   90.00
_cell.angle_gamma   90.00
#
_symmetry.space_group_name_H-M   'P 1'
#
loop_
_entity.id
_entity.type
_entity.pdbx_description
1 polymer ?
#
loop_
_entity_poly.entity_id
_entity_poly.type
_entity_poly.pdbx_seq_one_letter_code
_entity_poly.pdbx_strand_id
1 'polypeptide(L)'
;MAEMRSFSDFPKEILEVILLLLPADSLVQLKFVNKFCYSLISPLINDPEFIAKHLFLTKNQSSASLLFRLPSPHVNHSLFTFPLLTIFYDNDKSKPFLSVTEALSLPLIQNERYKDMDKWDQAYHCDGLILLVNDFGTMMLCNPVLKESMLLPQPKNAILEGSPSTMGFGLDPESNDYKCVAIWCHDNCKIQVYTLSSNSWREIIMPADSEDMMYTITYSYLFSGLCWKGVCYWLVHNPDAFEFDKVLSFNISNEEFHLIHLPVIDDLIYMRDIDNDYCEYGFHLSVWNDSVVVYMKTERGSSCEYHFFPIDGAEDGAISRTNYFRVGPLENVRSEISFWKNDEKLIEIQKDGHVQLVSCNIHTQKFREVVCDLEGIRFDHWACFYVKSLISIRRR
;
A
#
# COMPACT_ATOMS: atom_id res chain seq x y z
N MET A 1 -23.95 32.35 -36.25
CA MET A 1 -23.74 30.96 -35.80
C MET A 1 -22.29 30.85 -35.37
N ALA A 2 -22.03 30.64 -34.08
CA ALA A 2 -20.68 30.33 -33.64
C ALA A 2 -20.35 28.91 -34.11
N GLU A 3 -19.32 28.76 -34.94
CA GLU A 3 -18.78 27.43 -35.25
C GLU A 3 -18.39 26.76 -33.94
N MET A 4 -18.97 25.59 -33.70
CA MET A 4 -18.67 24.78 -32.53
C MET A 4 -17.26 24.22 -32.74
N ARG A 5 -16.25 24.91 -32.17
CA ARG A 5 -14.85 24.47 -32.22
C ARG A 5 -14.76 23.03 -31.73
N SER A 6 -14.19 22.18 -32.57
CA SER A 6 -13.95 20.78 -32.28
C SER A 6 -12.80 20.64 -31.30
N PHE A 7 -12.77 19.54 -30.55
CA PHE A 7 -11.65 19.24 -29.64
C PHE A 7 -10.30 19.17 -30.38
N SER A 8 -10.30 18.89 -31.68
CA SER A 8 -9.12 18.93 -32.55
C SER A 8 -8.59 20.33 -32.87
N ASP A 9 -9.32 21.39 -32.52
CA ASP A 9 -8.92 22.77 -32.82
C ASP A 9 -8.08 23.42 -31.70
N PHE A 10 -7.86 22.70 -30.59
CA PHE A 10 -6.99 23.17 -29.51
C PHE A 10 -5.51 22.99 -29.86
N PRO A 11 -4.63 23.92 -29.45
CA PRO A 11 -3.18 23.73 -29.53
C PRO A 11 -2.74 22.46 -28.81
N LYS A 12 -1.68 21.81 -29.32
CA LYS A 12 -1.18 20.55 -28.78
C LYS A 12 -0.81 20.67 -27.30
N GLU A 13 -0.24 21.79 -26.91
CA GLU A 13 0.19 22.09 -25.54
C GLU A 13 -1.00 22.12 -24.58
N ILE A 14 -2.13 22.69 -25.02
CA ILE A 14 -3.37 22.75 -24.22
C ILE A 14 -3.98 21.35 -24.10
N LEU A 15 -3.98 20.58 -25.20
CA LEU A 15 -4.44 19.20 -25.19
C LEU A 15 -3.63 18.34 -24.22
N GLU A 16 -2.31 18.48 -24.21
CA GLU A 16 -1.43 17.76 -23.30
C GLU A 16 -1.75 18.09 -21.83
N VAL A 17 -1.93 19.38 -21.50
CA VAL A 17 -2.33 19.81 -20.14
C VAL A 17 -3.69 19.21 -19.74
N ILE A 18 -4.67 19.22 -20.65
CA ILE A 18 -5.99 18.61 -20.38
C ILE A 18 -5.82 17.11 -20.11
N LEU A 19 -5.07 16.40 -20.95
CA LEU A 19 -4.86 14.96 -20.81
C LEU A 19 -4.10 14.61 -19.53
N LEU A 20 -3.12 15.42 -19.11
CA LEU A 20 -2.41 15.25 -17.84
C LEU A 20 -3.32 15.31 -16.60
N LEU A 21 -4.46 16.00 -16.70
CA LEU A 21 -5.43 16.12 -15.60
C LEU A 21 -6.49 15.02 -15.60
N LEU A 22 -6.59 14.21 -16.65
CA LEU A 22 -7.56 13.13 -16.73
C LEU A 22 -7.10 11.90 -15.94
N PRO A 23 -8.02 11.14 -15.32
CA PRO A 23 -7.70 9.83 -14.75
C PRO A 23 -7.06 8.88 -15.77
N ALA A 24 -6.12 8.04 -15.32
CA ALA A 24 -5.35 7.15 -16.20
C ALA A 24 -6.25 6.18 -17.00
N ASP A 25 -7.27 5.62 -16.36
CA ASP A 25 -8.27 4.76 -17.00
C ASP A 25 -9.11 5.51 -18.04
N SER A 26 -9.50 6.75 -17.76
CA SER A 26 -10.18 7.61 -18.73
C SER A 26 -9.32 7.85 -19.97
N LEU A 27 -8.01 8.12 -19.81
CA LEU A 27 -7.08 8.26 -20.94
C LEU A 27 -7.01 6.99 -21.78
N VAL A 28 -6.89 5.83 -21.13
CA VAL A 28 -6.85 4.53 -21.84
C VAL A 28 -8.16 4.28 -22.59
N GLN A 29 -9.31 4.61 -22.02
CA GLN A 29 -10.61 4.47 -22.68
C GLN A 29 -10.78 5.44 -23.85
N LEU A 30 -10.35 6.70 -23.69
CA LEU A 30 -10.46 7.74 -24.72
C LEU A 30 -9.75 7.38 -26.02
N LYS A 31 -8.65 6.61 -25.94
CA LYS A 31 -7.94 6.07 -27.11
C LYS A 31 -8.86 5.29 -28.06
N PHE A 32 -9.93 4.68 -27.55
CA PHE A 32 -10.84 3.84 -28.33
C PHE A 32 -12.07 4.59 -28.88
N VAL A 33 -12.21 5.89 -28.59
CA VAL A 33 -13.39 6.68 -29.03
C VAL A 33 -13.38 6.92 -30.53
N ASN A 34 -12.26 7.39 -31.09
CA ASN A 34 -12.10 7.63 -32.53
C ASN A 34 -10.61 7.64 -32.95
N LYS A 35 -10.35 7.74 -34.26
CA LYS A 35 -8.99 7.76 -34.83
C LYS A 35 -8.16 8.95 -34.35
N PHE A 36 -8.77 10.12 -34.14
CA PHE A 36 -8.07 11.32 -33.66
C PHE A 36 -7.58 11.12 -32.22
N CYS A 37 -8.46 10.71 -31.31
CA CYS A 37 -8.11 10.38 -29.93
C CYS A 37 -7.04 9.29 -29.87
N TYR A 38 -7.16 8.24 -30.69
CA TYR A 38 -6.13 7.22 -30.79
C TYR A 38 -4.76 7.81 -31.17
N SER A 39 -4.71 8.65 -32.20
CA SER A 39 -3.47 9.27 -32.71
C SER A 39 -2.84 10.26 -31.73
N LEU A 40 -3.66 10.94 -30.92
CA LEU A 40 -3.21 11.91 -29.94
C LEU A 40 -2.70 11.24 -28.66
N ILE A 41 -3.47 10.27 -28.13
CA ILE A 41 -3.21 9.67 -26.81
C ILE A 41 -2.16 8.56 -26.89
N SER A 42 -2.16 7.75 -27.96
CA SER A 42 -1.25 6.60 -28.05
C SER A 42 0.24 6.99 -27.93
N PRO A 43 0.74 8.07 -28.55
CA PRO A 43 2.12 8.49 -28.33
C PRO A 43 2.40 8.94 -26.89
N LEU A 44 1.46 9.68 -26.28
CA LEU A 44 1.61 10.24 -24.93
C LEU A 44 1.66 9.17 -23.84
N ILE A 45 0.77 8.17 -23.89
CA ILE A 45 0.77 7.07 -22.90
C ILE A 45 1.95 6.10 -23.05
N ASN A 46 2.80 6.31 -24.05
CA ASN A 46 4.05 5.57 -24.24
C ASN A 46 5.28 6.49 -24.05
N ASP A 47 5.09 7.77 -23.77
CA ASP A 47 6.15 8.72 -23.50
C ASP A 47 6.50 8.73 -22.01
N PRO A 48 7.73 8.37 -21.62
CA PRO A 48 8.12 8.32 -20.21
C PRO A 48 7.96 9.65 -19.48
N GLU A 49 8.18 10.78 -20.16
CA GLU A 49 8.04 12.10 -19.55
C GLU A 49 6.58 12.42 -19.22
N PHE A 50 5.67 12.18 -20.17
CA PHE A 50 4.24 12.29 -19.94
C PHE A 50 3.77 11.38 -18.80
N ILE A 51 4.20 10.11 -18.79
CA ILE A 51 3.81 9.14 -17.75
C ILE A 51 4.28 9.61 -16.36
N ALA A 52 5.53 10.08 -16.24
CA ALA A 52 6.07 10.57 -14.97
C ALA A 52 5.30 11.81 -14.48
N LYS A 53 5.01 12.78 -15.36
CA LYS A 53 4.20 13.96 -15.04
C LYS A 53 2.78 13.57 -14.61
N HIS A 54 2.15 12.65 -15.35
CA HIS A 54 0.80 12.15 -15.07
C HIS A 54 0.73 11.46 -13.70
N LEU A 55 1.70 10.59 -13.39
CA LEU A 55 1.80 9.92 -12.09
C LEU A 55 2.01 10.93 -10.95
N PHE A 56 2.90 11.91 -11.13
CA PHE A 56 3.13 12.97 -10.14
C PHE A 56 1.84 13.75 -9.84
N LEU A 57 1.09 14.12 -10.87
CA LEU A 57 -0.19 14.81 -10.69
C LEU A 57 -1.21 13.91 -9.99
N THR A 58 -1.30 12.64 -10.39
CA THR A 58 -2.28 11.69 -9.84
C THR A 58 -2.03 11.42 -8.35
N LYS A 59 -0.78 11.26 -7.92
CA LYS A 59 -0.43 11.14 -6.48
C LYS A 59 -0.82 12.37 -5.66
N ASN A 60 -0.84 13.54 -6.30
CA ASN A 60 -1.19 14.81 -5.66
C ASN A 60 -2.68 15.18 -5.81
N GLN A 61 -3.48 14.36 -6.51
CA GLN A 61 -4.91 14.62 -6.69
C GLN A 61 -5.67 14.60 -5.35
N SER A 62 -6.86 15.21 -5.38
CA SER A 62 -7.81 15.25 -4.27
C SER A 62 -8.63 13.96 -4.19
N SER A 63 -8.02 12.79 -4.36
CA SER A 63 -8.70 11.51 -4.21
C SER A 63 -7.73 10.41 -3.77
N ALA A 64 -8.24 9.42 -3.05
CA ALA A 64 -7.51 8.21 -2.69
C ALA A 64 -8.37 6.98 -3.00
N SER A 65 -7.76 5.95 -3.59
CA SER A 65 -8.45 4.69 -3.88
C SER A 65 -7.96 3.58 -2.95
N LEU A 66 -8.89 2.85 -2.34
CA LEU A 66 -8.64 1.75 -1.43
C LEU A 66 -9.04 0.43 -2.10
N LEU A 67 -8.10 -0.50 -2.19
CA LEU A 67 -8.32 -1.84 -2.74
C LEU A 67 -8.66 -2.82 -1.61
N PHE A 68 -9.66 -3.68 -1.82
CA PHE A 68 -10.07 -4.71 -0.85
C PHE A 68 -9.66 -6.11 -1.30
N ARG A 69 -9.33 -7.00 -0.36
CA ARG A 69 -8.81 -8.37 -0.62
C ARG A 69 -9.86 -9.39 -1.00
N LEU A 70 -11.13 -9.18 -0.64
CA LEU A 70 -12.18 -10.16 -0.93
C LEU A 70 -12.69 -9.97 -2.36
N PRO A 71 -12.50 -10.97 -3.26
CA PRO A 71 -13.08 -10.90 -4.57
C PRO A 71 -14.62 -10.92 -4.47
N SER A 72 -15.28 -10.10 -5.29
CA SER A 72 -16.74 -10.16 -5.42
C SER A 72 -17.14 -11.57 -5.87
N PRO A 73 -18.18 -12.20 -5.28
CA PRO A 73 -18.58 -13.55 -5.64
C PRO A 73 -18.90 -13.64 -7.14
N HIS A 74 -18.06 -14.43 -7.81
CA HIS A 74 -18.13 -14.99 -9.17
C HIS A 74 -19.14 -14.38 -10.15
N VAL A 75 -18.74 -13.32 -10.87
CA VAL A 75 -19.47 -12.84 -12.05
C VAL A 75 -18.95 -13.50 -13.35
N ASN A 76 -17.72 -14.03 -13.36
CA ASN A 76 -17.13 -14.63 -14.56
C ASN A 76 -15.99 -15.62 -14.22
N HIS A 77 -16.00 -16.84 -14.78
CA HIS A 77 -14.98 -17.90 -14.59
C HIS A 77 -13.60 -17.57 -15.21
N SER A 78 -13.36 -16.31 -15.61
CA SER A 78 -12.13 -15.85 -16.27
C SER A 78 -11.48 -14.61 -15.63
N LEU A 79 -12.13 -13.94 -14.66
CA LEU A 79 -11.61 -12.73 -13.99
C LEU A 79 -11.89 -12.73 -12.48
N PHE A 80 -10.93 -12.24 -11.67
CA PHE A 80 -11.21 -11.78 -10.31
C PHE A 80 -11.63 -10.32 -10.33
N THR A 81 -12.61 -9.95 -9.52
CA THR A 81 -12.98 -8.55 -9.33
C THR A 81 -12.77 -8.18 -7.88
N PHE A 82 -11.89 -7.21 -7.65
CA PHE A 82 -11.65 -6.65 -6.33
C PHE A 82 -12.41 -5.34 -6.20
N PRO A 83 -13.15 -5.12 -5.10
CA PRO A 83 -13.74 -3.82 -4.84
C PRO A 83 -12.65 -2.75 -4.71
N LEU A 84 -12.89 -1.61 -5.38
CA LEU A 84 -12.06 -0.42 -5.29
C LEU A 84 -12.94 0.75 -4.84
N LEU A 85 -12.67 1.31 -3.67
CA LEU A 85 -13.37 2.48 -3.17
C LEU A 85 -12.51 3.73 -3.41
N THR A 86 -12.97 4.65 -4.25
CA THR A 86 -12.30 5.94 -4.46
C THR A 86 -13.02 7.04 -3.70
N ILE A 87 -12.31 7.68 -2.76
CA ILE A 87 -12.83 8.76 -1.92
C ILE A 87 -12.32 10.08 -2.47
N PHE A 88 -13.20 11.07 -2.61
CA PHE A 88 -12.88 12.40 -3.11
C PHE A 88 -12.74 13.38 -1.96
N TYR A 89 -11.58 14.02 -1.87
CA TYR A 89 -11.29 15.06 -0.90
C TYR A 89 -11.99 16.36 -1.29
N ASP A 90 -12.79 16.87 -0.36
CA ASP A 90 -13.47 18.17 -0.47
C ASP A 90 -13.05 19.07 0.70
N ASN A 91 -12.70 20.32 0.41
CA ASN A 91 -12.34 21.31 1.41
C ASN A 91 -13.55 21.81 2.22
N ASP A 92 -14.77 21.66 1.71
CA ASP A 92 -15.99 22.07 2.39
C ASP A 92 -16.30 21.11 3.55
N LYS A 93 -15.85 21.47 4.76
CA LYS A 93 -16.02 20.69 5.99
C LYS A 93 -17.47 20.47 6.42
N SER A 94 -18.44 21.14 5.79
CA SER A 94 -19.86 21.03 6.14
C SER A 94 -20.56 19.82 5.52
N LYS A 95 -19.96 19.19 4.51
CA LYS A 95 -20.54 18.08 3.76
C LYS A 95 -19.83 16.78 4.07
N PRO A 96 -20.45 15.60 3.90
CA PRO A 96 -19.69 14.35 3.90
C PRO A 96 -18.70 14.28 2.74
N PHE A 97 -17.71 13.39 2.82
CA PHE A 97 -16.90 13.02 1.66
C PHE A 97 -17.71 12.09 0.75
N LEU A 98 -17.60 12.31 -0.56
CA LEU A 98 -18.20 11.44 -1.56
C LEU A 98 -17.21 10.34 -1.93
N SER A 99 -17.75 9.16 -2.24
CA SER A 99 -16.96 8.06 -2.77
C SER A 99 -17.65 7.38 -3.94
N VAL A 100 -16.86 6.67 -4.74
CA VAL A 100 -17.32 5.83 -5.85
C VAL A 100 -16.71 4.44 -5.67
N THR A 101 -17.56 3.42 -5.79
CA THR A 101 -17.14 2.02 -5.77
C THR A 101 -17.05 1.49 -7.19
N GLU A 102 -15.93 0.86 -7.51
CA GLU A 102 -15.66 0.22 -8.78
C GLU A 102 -15.20 -1.22 -8.58
N ALA A 103 -15.30 -2.02 -9.63
CA ALA A 103 -14.74 -3.37 -9.65
C ALA A 103 -13.44 -3.37 -10.45
N LEU A 104 -12.34 -3.69 -9.78
CA LEU A 104 -11.03 -3.86 -10.39
C LEU A 104 -10.88 -5.29 -10.91
N SER A 105 -10.96 -5.45 -12.22
CA SER A 105 -10.82 -6.77 -12.85
C SER A 105 -9.35 -7.16 -13.01
N LEU A 106 -8.98 -8.33 -12.48
CA LEU A 106 -7.68 -8.95 -12.65
C LEU A 106 -7.80 -10.28 -13.41
N PRO A 107 -6.83 -10.59 -14.29
CA PRO A 107 -6.86 -11.82 -15.07
C PRO A 107 -6.71 -13.05 -14.18
N LEU A 108 -7.53 -14.09 -14.42
CA LEU A 108 -7.34 -15.39 -13.78
C LEU A 108 -6.11 -16.10 -14.34
N ILE A 109 -5.36 -16.71 -13.44
CA ILE A 109 -4.28 -17.61 -13.81
C ILE A 109 -4.84 -19.03 -13.72
N GLN A 110 -5.29 -19.57 -14.87
CA GLN A 110 -5.61 -20.99 -14.98
C GLN A 110 -4.30 -21.78 -15.14
N ASN A 111 -3.68 -22.16 -14.02
CA ASN A 111 -2.54 -23.06 -14.04
C ASN A 111 -2.97 -24.43 -13.50
N GLU A 112 -3.00 -25.45 -14.37
CA GLU A 112 -3.42 -26.82 -14.00
C GLU A 112 -2.56 -27.45 -12.88
N ARG A 113 -1.35 -26.92 -12.63
CA ARG A 113 -0.47 -27.42 -11.55
C ARG A 113 -0.92 -27.01 -10.15
N TYR A 114 -1.73 -25.95 -10.02
CA TYR A 114 -2.06 -25.35 -8.72
C TYR A 114 -3.54 -24.95 -8.73
N LYS A 115 -4.41 -25.86 -8.27
CA LYS A 115 -5.87 -25.74 -8.36
C LYS A 115 -6.50 -24.64 -7.49
N ASP A 116 -5.71 -23.91 -6.70
CA ASP A 116 -6.17 -22.91 -5.72
C ASP A 116 -5.45 -21.55 -5.85
N MET A 117 -5.09 -21.15 -7.08
CA MET A 117 -4.50 -19.82 -7.39
C MET A 117 -5.47 -18.64 -7.24
N ASP A 118 -6.67 -18.92 -6.73
CA ASP A 118 -7.81 -18.01 -6.68
C ASP A 118 -7.81 -17.10 -5.45
N LYS A 119 -6.81 -17.26 -4.57
CA LYS A 119 -6.62 -16.47 -3.36
C LYS A 119 -5.28 -15.74 -3.44
N TRP A 120 -5.34 -14.42 -3.26
CA TRP A 120 -4.19 -13.55 -3.12
C TRP A 120 -4.23 -12.98 -1.71
N ASP A 121 -3.35 -13.47 -0.85
CA ASP A 121 -3.38 -13.23 0.59
C ASP A 121 -2.73 -11.88 0.93
N GLN A 122 -1.75 -11.47 0.12
CA GLN A 122 -0.97 -10.25 0.28
C GLN A 122 -0.96 -9.41 -0.99
N ALA A 123 -1.01 -8.09 -0.83
CA ALA A 123 -0.95 -7.14 -1.92
C ALA A 123 -0.05 -5.96 -1.54
N TYR A 124 0.90 -5.64 -2.42
CA TYR A 124 1.82 -4.53 -2.27
C TYR A 124 1.68 -3.59 -3.46
N HIS A 125 1.58 -2.30 -3.19
CA HIS A 125 1.38 -1.28 -4.23
C HIS A 125 2.59 -0.36 -4.36
N CYS A 126 2.98 -0.06 -5.59
CA CYS A 126 3.92 1.02 -5.90
C CYS A 126 3.54 1.62 -7.26
N ASP A 127 3.31 2.95 -7.29
CA ASP A 127 3.10 3.72 -8.54
C ASP A 127 2.02 3.17 -9.49
N GLY A 128 0.98 2.53 -8.95
CA GLY A 128 -0.09 1.88 -9.70
C GLY A 128 0.22 0.49 -10.24
N LEU A 129 1.40 -0.04 -9.93
CA LEU A 129 1.67 -1.46 -10.02
C LEU A 129 1.25 -2.13 -8.71
N ILE A 130 0.65 -3.31 -8.81
CA ILE A 130 0.26 -4.15 -7.68
C ILE A 130 1.00 -5.48 -7.79
N LEU A 131 1.77 -5.82 -6.76
CA LEU A 131 2.30 -7.15 -6.55
C LEU A 131 1.33 -7.93 -5.66
N LEU A 132 0.74 -8.99 -6.21
CA LEU A 132 -0.12 -9.93 -5.51
C LEU A 132 0.64 -11.21 -5.21
N VAL A 133 0.51 -11.70 -3.98
CA VAL A 133 1.19 -12.93 -3.55
C VAL A 133 0.24 -13.82 -2.77
N ASN A 134 0.32 -15.12 -3.04
CA ASN A 134 -0.48 -16.13 -2.36
C ASN A 134 0.35 -16.97 -1.38
N ASP A 135 -0.34 -17.74 -0.56
CA ASP A 135 0.23 -18.66 0.44
C ASP A 135 1.17 -19.73 -0.16
N PHE A 136 1.12 -19.96 -1.47
CA PHE A 136 2.03 -20.88 -2.17
C PHE A 136 3.29 -20.19 -2.70
N GLY A 137 3.50 -18.91 -2.42
CA GLY A 137 4.65 -18.13 -2.90
C GLY A 137 4.59 -17.77 -4.38
N THR A 138 3.44 -17.96 -5.04
CA THR A 138 3.24 -17.48 -6.41
C THR A 138 2.96 -16.00 -6.39
N MET A 139 3.61 -15.28 -7.30
CA MET A 139 3.60 -13.83 -7.35
C MET A 139 3.14 -13.34 -8.72
N MET A 140 2.18 -12.42 -8.75
CA MET A 140 1.71 -11.74 -9.95
C MET A 140 1.90 -10.23 -9.81
N LEU A 141 2.57 -9.64 -10.79
CA LEU A 141 2.63 -8.19 -10.94
C LEU A 141 1.57 -7.76 -11.95
N CYS A 142 0.77 -6.75 -11.62
CA CYS A 142 -0.26 -6.23 -12.52
C CYS A 142 -0.39 -4.71 -12.52
N ASN A 143 -0.74 -4.15 -13.68
CA ASN A 143 -1.33 -2.82 -13.84
C ASN A 143 -2.76 -3.02 -14.35
N PRO A 144 -3.77 -2.88 -13.48
CA PRO A 144 -5.17 -3.02 -13.86
C PRO A 144 -5.66 -2.00 -14.90
N VAL A 145 -5.14 -0.76 -14.88
CA VAL A 145 -5.53 0.32 -15.80
C VAL A 145 -5.13 -0.04 -17.23
N LEU A 146 -3.90 -0.53 -17.40
CA LEU A 146 -3.39 -0.98 -18.69
C LEU A 146 -3.83 -2.40 -19.06
N LYS A 147 -4.50 -3.11 -18.13
CA LYS A 147 -4.84 -4.54 -18.23
C LYS A 147 -3.61 -5.40 -18.51
N GLU A 148 -2.50 -5.04 -17.89
CA GLU A 148 -1.25 -5.76 -17.98
C GLU A 148 -1.07 -6.62 -16.73
N SER A 149 -0.63 -7.85 -16.92
CA SER A 149 -0.20 -8.72 -15.83
C SER A 149 0.95 -9.60 -16.29
N MET A 150 1.76 -10.04 -15.33
CA MET A 150 2.75 -11.06 -15.51
C MET A 150 2.91 -11.87 -14.23
N LEU A 151 3.11 -13.18 -14.39
CA LEU A 151 3.64 -14.00 -13.31
C LEU A 151 5.13 -13.73 -13.16
N LEU A 152 5.56 -13.49 -11.92
CA LEU A 152 6.98 -13.43 -11.64
C LEU A 152 7.57 -14.85 -11.70
N PRO A 153 8.80 -15.02 -12.20
CA PRO A 153 9.48 -16.30 -12.08
C PRO A 153 9.55 -16.69 -10.61
N GLN A 154 9.31 -17.96 -10.28
CA GLN A 154 9.57 -18.42 -8.93
C GLN A 154 11.07 -18.40 -8.67
N PRO A 155 11.51 -17.98 -7.47
CA PRO A 155 12.90 -18.11 -7.11
C PRO A 155 13.32 -19.58 -7.15
N LYS A 156 14.58 -19.83 -7.53
CA LYS A 156 15.14 -21.18 -7.53
C LYS A 156 15.02 -21.73 -6.10
N ASN A 157 14.36 -22.89 -5.96
CA ASN A 157 14.02 -23.60 -4.71
C ASN A 157 12.72 -23.20 -3.99
N ALA A 158 11.94 -22.23 -4.49
CA ALA A 158 10.71 -21.76 -3.84
C ALA A 158 9.60 -22.83 -3.72
N ILE A 159 9.51 -23.77 -4.67
CA ILE A 159 8.47 -24.82 -4.65
C ILE A 159 8.56 -25.72 -3.39
N LEU A 160 9.76 -25.82 -2.80
CA LEU A 160 9.99 -26.61 -1.59
C LEU A 160 9.79 -25.81 -0.30
N GLU A 161 9.74 -24.47 -0.38
CA GLU A 161 9.87 -23.56 0.77
C GLU A 161 8.59 -22.72 1.02
N GLY A 162 7.42 -23.02 0.43
CA GLY A 162 6.16 -22.29 0.74
C GLY A 162 6.15 -20.81 0.31
N SER A 163 5.37 -19.95 1.00
CA SER A 163 5.38 -18.49 0.78
C SER A 163 6.56 -17.81 1.51
N PRO A 164 7.02 -16.64 1.02
CA PRO A 164 8.01 -15.85 1.73
C PRO A 164 7.43 -15.38 3.07
N SER A 165 8.28 -15.34 4.10
CA SER A 165 7.92 -14.87 5.44
C SER A 165 7.46 -13.41 5.41
N THR A 166 8.10 -12.59 4.57
CA THR A 166 7.64 -11.24 4.26
C THR A 166 8.20 -10.75 2.93
N MET A 167 7.60 -9.68 2.41
CA MET A 167 8.09 -9.01 1.21
C MET A 167 7.95 -7.49 1.29
N GLY A 168 8.65 -6.82 0.37
CA GLY A 168 8.49 -5.41 0.07
C GLY A 168 8.55 -5.20 -1.44
N PHE A 169 7.75 -4.27 -1.94
CA PHE A 169 7.72 -3.90 -3.36
C PHE A 169 7.82 -2.38 -3.51
N GLY A 170 8.79 -1.91 -4.30
CA GLY A 170 9.04 -0.49 -4.45
C GLY A 170 9.88 -0.14 -5.67
N LEU A 171 9.91 1.16 -6.00
CA LEU A 171 10.79 1.73 -7.00
C LEU A 171 12.19 1.95 -6.40
N ASP A 172 13.22 1.47 -7.07
CA ASP A 172 14.60 1.89 -6.86
C ASP A 172 14.83 3.24 -7.54
N PRO A 173 15.01 4.35 -6.79
CA PRO A 173 15.22 5.67 -7.38
C PRO A 173 16.53 5.79 -8.18
N GLU A 174 17.56 5.02 -7.84
CA GLU A 174 18.88 5.10 -8.49
C GLU A 174 18.89 4.41 -9.85
N SER A 175 18.31 3.21 -9.94
CA SER A 175 18.21 2.48 -11.22
C SER A 175 16.94 2.80 -12.02
N ASN A 176 16.00 3.54 -11.42
CA ASN A 176 14.66 3.77 -11.96
C ASN A 176 13.99 2.46 -12.41
N ASP A 177 14.00 1.48 -11.50
CA ASP A 177 13.42 0.16 -11.75
C ASP A 177 12.65 -0.36 -10.54
N TYR A 178 11.58 -1.10 -10.82
CA TYR A 178 10.78 -1.70 -9.77
C TYR A 178 11.45 -2.97 -9.28
N LYS A 179 11.62 -3.07 -7.96
CA LYS A 179 12.19 -4.23 -7.30
C LYS A 179 11.23 -4.79 -6.27
N CYS A 180 11.30 -6.10 -6.09
CA CYS A 180 10.65 -6.79 -4.99
C CYS A 180 11.72 -7.48 -4.15
N VAL A 181 11.69 -7.28 -2.84
CA VAL A 181 12.51 -8.00 -1.88
C VAL A 181 11.64 -9.05 -1.19
N ALA A 182 12.14 -10.29 -1.15
CA ALA A 182 11.48 -11.41 -0.50
C ALA A 182 12.44 -12.04 0.51
N ILE A 183 11.95 -12.24 1.73
CA ILE A 183 12.67 -12.87 2.83
C ILE A 183 12.02 -14.22 3.10
N TRP A 184 12.82 -15.28 2.98
CA TRP A 184 12.39 -16.67 3.10
C TRP A 184 13.03 -17.28 4.33
N CYS A 185 12.28 -17.49 5.41
CA CYS A 185 12.80 -18.00 6.68
C CYS A 185 12.01 -19.24 7.12
N HIS A 186 12.42 -20.41 6.61
CA HIS A 186 11.92 -21.73 7.02
C HIS A 186 13.05 -22.53 7.70
N ASP A 187 14.06 -22.98 6.95
CA ASP A 187 15.22 -23.72 7.47
C ASP A 187 16.52 -22.90 7.45
N ASN A 188 16.78 -22.18 6.36
CA ASN A 188 17.89 -21.25 6.20
C ASN A 188 17.35 -19.95 5.61
N CYS A 189 17.58 -18.83 6.29
CA CYS A 189 17.09 -17.56 5.79
C CYS A 189 17.78 -17.15 4.50
N LYS A 190 16.98 -16.89 3.46
CA LYS A 190 17.43 -16.35 2.19
C LYS A 190 16.74 -15.04 1.92
N ILE A 191 17.52 -14.07 1.46
CA ILE A 191 17.02 -12.75 1.07
C ILE A 191 17.23 -12.65 -0.43
N GLN A 192 16.16 -12.39 -1.17
CA GLN A 192 16.23 -12.32 -2.62
C GLN A 192 15.57 -11.04 -3.12
N VAL A 193 16.15 -10.49 -4.17
CA VAL A 193 15.62 -9.31 -4.85
C VAL A 193 15.31 -9.66 -6.29
N TYR A 194 14.06 -9.46 -6.66
CA TYR A 194 13.60 -9.43 -8.03
C TYR A 194 13.78 -8.04 -8.61
N THR A 195 14.27 -7.97 -9.84
CA THR A 195 14.37 -6.72 -10.60
C THR A 195 13.52 -6.86 -11.87
N LEU A 196 12.62 -5.89 -12.10
CA LEU A 196 11.64 -5.96 -13.18
C LEU A 196 12.32 -5.92 -14.56
N SER A 197 13.32 -5.06 -14.77
CA SER A 197 14.00 -4.94 -16.07
C SER A 197 14.74 -6.21 -16.51
N SER A 198 15.36 -6.94 -15.58
CA SER A 198 16.07 -8.19 -15.88
C SER A 198 15.16 -9.42 -15.78
N ASN A 199 13.95 -9.26 -15.25
CA ASN A 199 12.99 -10.32 -14.97
C ASN A 199 13.64 -11.51 -14.24
N SER A 200 14.42 -11.23 -13.20
CA SER A 200 15.20 -12.26 -12.51
C SER A 200 15.32 -11.98 -11.02
N TRP A 201 15.37 -13.05 -10.25
CA TRP A 201 15.77 -13.02 -8.85
C TRP A 201 17.27 -13.15 -8.71
N ARG A 202 17.85 -12.41 -7.77
CA ARG A 202 19.18 -12.65 -7.23
C ARG A 202 19.12 -12.74 -5.72
N GLU A 203 20.03 -13.50 -5.13
CA GLU A 203 20.18 -13.60 -3.69
C GLU A 203 21.12 -12.50 -3.18
N ILE A 204 20.79 -11.92 -2.03
CA ILE A 204 21.66 -11.01 -1.29
C ILE A 204 22.51 -11.86 -0.35
N ILE A 205 23.83 -11.70 -0.45
CA ILE A 205 24.78 -12.28 0.49
C ILE A 205 25.05 -11.22 1.55
N MET A 206 24.60 -11.46 2.77
CA MET A 206 24.85 -10.54 3.88
C MET A 206 26.34 -10.55 4.25
N PRO A 207 26.92 -9.38 4.59
CA PRO A 207 28.27 -9.30 5.13
C PRO A 207 28.45 -10.15 6.39
N ALA A 208 29.67 -10.68 6.60
CA ALA A 208 29.95 -11.57 7.72
C ALA A 208 29.81 -10.90 9.11
N ASP A 209 29.93 -9.58 9.17
CA ASP A 209 29.75 -8.74 10.36
C ASP A 209 28.28 -8.37 10.63
N SER A 210 27.32 -8.84 9.82
CA SER A 210 25.88 -8.62 9.99
C SER A 210 25.19 -9.74 10.80
N GLU A 211 25.88 -10.38 11.73
CA GLU A 211 25.37 -11.54 12.48
C GLU A 211 24.11 -11.22 13.30
N ASP A 212 24.10 -10.10 14.04
CA ASP A 212 22.95 -9.66 14.85
C ASP A 212 21.70 -9.38 13.99
N MET A 213 21.93 -8.85 12.79
CA MET A 213 20.87 -8.55 11.84
C MET A 213 20.29 -9.82 11.22
N MET A 214 21.16 -10.75 10.82
CA MET A 214 20.74 -12.06 10.32
C MET A 214 19.98 -12.84 11.40
N TYR A 215 20.44 -12.79 12.65
CA TYR A 215 19.74 -13.38 13.78
C TYR A 215 18.33 -12.78 13.92
N THR A 216 18.22 -11.44 13.89
CA THR A 216 16.92 -10.76 13.99
C THR A 216 15.99 -11.17 12.85
N ILE A 217 16.46 -11.21 11.61
CA ILE A 217 15.68 -11.62 10.44
C ILE A 217 15.24 -13.09 10.56
N THR A 218 16.10 -13.95 11.11
CA THR A 218 15.88 -15.40 11.15
C THR A 218 14.91 -15.85 12.22
N TYR A 219 14.98 -15.24 13.41
CA TYR A 219 14.27 -15.72 14.59
C TYR A 219 13.10 -14.83 15.01
N SER A 220 12.78 -13.79 14.22
CA SER A 220 11.65 -12.90 14.48
C SER A 220 10.58 -13.03 13.42
N TYR A 221 9.34 -12.67 13.78
CA TYR A 221 8.28 -12.51 12.80
C TYR A 221 8.31 -11.09 12.23
N LEU A 222 8.19 -10.97 10.91
CA LEU A 222 8.19 -9.69 10.18
C LEU A 222 6.80 -9.39 9.65
N PHE A 223 6.22 -8.25 10.05
CA PHE A 223 4.85 -7.87 9.71
C PHE A 223 4.77 -6.51 9.00
N SER A 224 3.62 -6.23 8.40
CA SER A 224 3.23 -4.90 7.88
C SER A 224 4.22 -4.30 6.87
N GLY A 225 4.65 -5.09 5.88
CA GLY A 225 5.58 -4.62 4.84
C GLY A 225 5.07 -3.37 4.11
N LEU A 226 5.80 -2.26 4.25
CA LEU A 226 5.52 -0.97 3.63
C LEU A 226 6.78 -0.47 2.95
N CYS A 227 6.71 -0.14 1.65
CA CYS A 227 7.82 0.53 0.97
C CYS A 227 7.46 1.97 0.63
N TRP A 228 8.34 2.89 0.96
CA TRP A 228 8.18 4.32 0.72
C TRP A 228 9.52 4.94 0.33
N LYS A 229 9.54 5.72 -0.76
CA LYS A 229 10.73 6.42 -1.27
C LYS A 229 12.00 5.55 -1.37
N GLY A 230 11.85 4.31 -1.87
CA GLY A 230 12.98 3.40 -2.09
C GLY A 230 13.45 2.63 -0.86
N VAL A 231 12.75 2.74 0.28
CA VAL A 231 13.04 1.97 1.49
C VAL A 231 11.83 1.13 1.88
N CYS A 232 12.04 -0.14 2.15
CA CYS A 232 11.03 -1.06 2.68
C CYS A 232 11.18 -1.19 4.19
N TYR A 233 10.05 -1.26 4.90
CA TYR A 233 9.97 -1.30 6.36
C TYR A 233 9.08 -2.45 6.80
N TRP A 234 9.49 -3.15 7.86
CA TRP A 234 8.73 -4.20 8.51
C TRP A 234 8.81 -4.07 10.02
N LEU A 235 7.70 -4.35 10.70
CA LEU A 235 7.69 -4.48 12.15
C LEU A 235 8.30 -5.81 12.55
N VAL A 236 9.21 -5.78 13.51
CA VAL A 236 9.88 -6.97 14.04
C VAL A 236 9.17 -7.37 15.34
N HIS A 237 8.66 -8.60 15.38
CA HIS A 237 8.07 -9.18 16.59
C HIS A 237 8.94 -10.33 17.08
N ASN A 238 9.50 -10.16 18.28
CA ASN A 238 10.30 -11.20 18.92
C ASN A 238 9.39 -12.17 19.68
N PRO A 239 9.37 -13.47 19.34
CA PRO A 239 8.53 -14.46 20.01
C PRO A 239 8.80 -14.59 21.52
N ASP A 240 10.03 -14.34 21.96
CA ASP A 240 10.42 -14.50 23.38
C ASP A 240 10.03 -13.29 24.25
N ALA A 241 9.90 -12.10 23.64
CA ALA A 241 9.65 -10.85 24.35
C ALA A 241 8.18 -10.41 24.35
N PHE A 242 7.31 -11.03 23.52
CA PHE A 242 5.92 -10.61 23.28
C PHE A 242 5.77 -9.12 22.93
N GLU A 243 6.82 -8.50 22.36
CA GLU A 243 6.89 -7.06 22.12
C GLU A 243 7.45 -6.77 20.73
N PHE A 244 6.94 -5.68 20.13
CA PHE A 244 7.54 -5.04 18.96
C PHE A 244 8.55 -4.01 19.47
N ASP A 245 9.84 -4.33 19.39
CA ASP A 245 10.91 -3.47 19.88
C ASP A 245 11.68 -2.77 18.75
N LYS A 246 11.49 -3.24 17.50
CA LYS A 246 12.27 -2.79 16.34
C LYS A 246 11.43 -2.71 15.07
N VAL A 247 11.89 -1.84 14.17
CA VAL A 247 11.55 -1.84 12.74
C VAL A 247 12.79 -2.27 11.98
N LEU A 248 12.62 -3.23 11.08
CA LEU A 248 13.62 -3.57 10.08
C LEU A 248 13.37 -2.69 8.86
N SER A 249 14.40 -1.99 8.39
CA SER A 249 14.36 -1.28 7.11
C SER A 249 15.35 -1.88 6.11
N PHE A 250 15.04 -1.77 4.82
CA PHE A 250 15.87 -2.21 3.71
C PHE A 250 15.85 -1.15 2.62
N ASN A 251 17.01 -0.58 2.31
CA ASN A 251 17.14 0.37 1.21
C ASN A 251 17.34 -0.38 -0.11
N ILE A 252 16.45 -0.16 -1.08
CA ILE A 252 16.38 -0.91 -2.34
C ILE A 252 17.57 -0.59 -3.27
N SER A 253 18.13 0.61 -3.15
CA SER A 253 19.19 1.11 -4.05
C SER A 253 20.56 0.56 -3.68
N ASN A 254 20.94 0.67 -2.41
CA ASN A 254 22.22 0.18 -1.91
C ASN A 254 22.14 -1.22 -1.28
N GLU A 255 20.93 -1.74 -1.08
CA GLU A 255 20.65 -3.09 -0.58
C GLU A 255 21.14 -3.32 0.85
N GLU A 256 21.11 -2.26 1.65
CA GLU A 256 21.50 -2.29 3.05
C GLU A 256 20.28 -2.35 3.96
N PHE A 257 20.39 -3.21 4.96
CA PHE A 257 19.42 -3.33 6.03
C PHE A 257 19.83 -2.46 7.21
N HIS A 258 18.85 -1.91 7.93
CA HIS A 258 19.06 -1.21 9.19
C HIS A 258 17.99 -1.63 10.20
N LEU A 259 18.37 -1.63 11.48
CA LEU A 259 17.43 -1.82 12.57
C LEU A 259 17.16 -0.46 13.21
N ILE A 260 15.89 -0.17 13.42
CA ILE A 260 15.42 1.06 14.04
C ILE A 260 14.71 0.67 15.33
N HIS A 261 15.27 1.03 16.47
CA HIS A 261 14.68 0.75 17.76
C HIS A 261 13.46 1.63 18.00
N LEU A 262 12.35 0.99 18.40
CA LEU A 262 11.16 1.67 18.87
C LEU A 262 11.41 2.18 20.30
N PRO A 263 10.78 3.30 20.68
CA PRO A 263 10.95 3.82 22.03
C PRO A 263 10.27 2.89 23.03
N VAL A 264 11.00 2.48 24.07
CA VAL A 264 10.39 1.90 25.27
C VAL A 264 9.61 3.00 25.95
N ILE A 265 8.28 2.89 26.00
CA ILE A 265 7.43 3.83 26.72
C ILE A 265 7.07 3.21 28.06
N ASP A 266 7.71 3.71 29.11
CA ASP A 266 7.56 3.20 30.49
C ASP A 266 6.08 3.25 30.95
N ASP A 267 5.29 4.25 30.54
CA ASP A 267 3.86 4.36 30.84
C ASP A 267 3.00 3.21 30.27
N LEU A 268 3.48 2.52 29.23
CA LEU A 268 2.79 1.37 28.64
C LEU A 268 3.10 0.07 29.38
N ILE A 269 4.27 -0.01 30.02
CA ILE A 269 4.63 -1.13 30.90
C ILE A 269 3.76 -1.07 32.17
N TYR A 270 3.51 0.13 32.73
CA TYR A 270 2.61 0.31 33.88
C TYR A 270 1.14 -0.02 33.59
N MET A 271 0.70 0.02 32.34
CA MET A 271 -0.65 -0.41 31.95
C MET A 271 -0.84 -1.94 31.98
N ARG A 272 0.24 -2.73 31.87
CA ARG A 272 0.18 -4.19 32.06
C ARG A 272 -0.18 -4.57 33.50
N ASP A 273 0.19 -3.74 34.48
CA ASP A 273 0.14 -4.11 35.90
C ASP A 273 -1.12 -3.63 36.64
N ILE A 274 -1.85 -2.62 36.14
CA ILE A 274 -2.90 -1.95 36.94
C ILE A 274 -4.28 -2.59 36.81
N ASP A 275 -4.68 -3.09 35.63
CA ASP A 275 -6.09 -3.48 35.41
C ASP A 275 -6.34 -4.96 35.07
N ASN A 276 -5.30 -5.79 34.86
CA ASN A 276 -5.47 -7.21 34.48
C ASN A 276 -6.40 -7.42 33.25
N ASP A 277 -6.63 -6.34 32.49
CA ASP A 277 -7.44 -6.25 31.30
C ASP A 277 -6.47 -6.25 30.13
N TYR A 278 -6.56 -7.28 29.28
CA TYR A 278 -5.67 -7.48 28.15
C TYR A 278 -5.87 -6.35 27.14
N CYS A 279 -5.13 -5.26 27.28
CA CYS A 279 -5.05 -4.26 26.22
C CYS A 279 -4.29 -4.87 25.04
N GLU A 280 -5.00 -5.24 23.97
CA GLU A 280 -4.38 -5.66 22.71
C GLU A 280 -3.73 -4.45 22.04
N TYR A 281 -2.43 -4.23 22.30
CA TYR A 281 -1.67 -3.19 21.61
C TYR A 281 -1.12 -3.72 20.27
N GLY A 282 -1.64 -3.19 19.17
CA GLY A 282 -1.11 -3.44 17.82
C GLY A 282 -0.17 -2.31 17.39
N PHE A 283 1.02 -2.66 16.88
CA PHE A 283 1.87 -1.72 16.13
C PHE A 283 1.56 -1.83 14.63
N HIS A 284 1.55 -0.69 13.96
CA HIS A 284 1.27 -0.60 12.53
C HIS A 284 2.21 0.40 11.85
N LEU A 285 2.45 0.19 10.56
CA LEU A 285 3.17 1.12 9.69
C LEU A 285 2.21 1.86 8.79
N SER A 286 2.47 3.16 8.57
CA SER A 286 1.72 3.99 7.64
C SER A 286 2.61 5.10 7.07
N VAL A 287 2.11 5.78 6.05
CA VAL A 287 2.72 7.00 5.51
C VAL A 287 1.85 8.18 5.92
N TRP A 288 2.42 9.15 6.62
CA TRP A 288 1.76 10.38 7.01
C TRP A 288 2.64 11.57 6.61
N ASN A 289 2.09 12.52 5.85
CA ASN A 289 2.78 13.72 5.38
C ASN A 289 4.16 13.43 4.76
N ASP A 290 4.21 12.47 3.82
CA ASP A 290 5.42 12.03 3.11
C ASP A 290 6.52 11.37 3.95
N SER A 291 6.23 11.06 5.22
CA SER A 291 7.10 10.37 6.17
C SER A 291 6.51 9.01 6.56
N VAL A 292 7.38 8.03 6.86
CA VAL A 292 6.93 6.76 7.42
C VAL A 292 6.72 6.93 8.92
N VAL A 293 5.58 6.46 9.41
CA VAL A 293 5.25 6.49 10.82
C VAL A 293 4.90 5.09 11.31
N VAL A 294 5.49 4.72 12.44
CA VAL A 294 5.01 3.62 13.25
C VAL A 294 3.93 4.19 14.15
N TYR A 295 2.81 3.51 14.31
CA TYR A 295 1.84 3.92 15.31
C TYR A 295 1.33 2.75 16.11
N MET A 296 0.97 3.04 17.34
CA MET A 296 0.37 2.09 18.27
C MET A 296 -1.02 2.59 18.63
N LYS A 297 -1.98 1.66 18.68
CA LYS A 297 -3.32 1.90 19.21
C LYS A 297 -3.42 1.32 20.62
N THR A 298 -3.91 2.10 21.56
CA THR A 298 -4.25 1.67 22.92
C THR A 298 -5.76 1.68 23.06
N GLU A 299 -6.32 0.67 23.73
CA GLU A 299 -7.77 0.58 23.96
C GLU A 299 -8.06 0.61 25.46
N ARG A 300 -9.10 1.34 25.84
CA ARG A 300 -9.64 1.40 27.21
C ARG A 300 -11.16 1.44 27.12
N GLY A 301 -11.81 0.30 27.34
CA GLY A 301 -13.26 0.17 27.16
C GLY A 301 -13.68 0.43 25.71
N SER A 302 -14.58 1.40 25.48
CA SER A 302 -15.02 1.83 24.14
C SER A 302 -14.11 2.88 23.49
N SER A 303 -13.10 3.35 24.22
CA SER A 303 -12.22 4.43 23.79
C SER A 303 -10.86 3.90 23.34
N CYS A 304 -10.23 4.57 22.40
CA CYS A 304 -8.87 4.27 21.98
C CYS A 304 -8.00 5.52 21.83
N GLU A 305 -6.69 5.37 22.01
CA GLU A 305 -5.71 6.42 21.73
C GLU A 305 -4.66 5.92 20.76
N TYR A 306 -4.17 6.82 19.92
CA TYR A 306 -3.10 6.52 18.98
C TYR A 306 -1.84 7.26 19.38
N HIS A 307 -0.72 6.56 19.31
CA HIS A 307 0.62 7.10 19.52
C HIS A 307 1.40 6.93 18.23
N PHE A 308 1.79 8.03 17.58
CA PHE A 308 2.50 8.04 16.31
C PHE A 308 3.97 8.39 16.51
N PHE A 309 4.85 7.57 15.94
CA PHE A 309 6.30 7.63 16.02
C PHE A 309 6.88 7.79 14.60
N PRO A 310 7.22 9.01 14.19
CA PRO A 310 7.84 9.24 12.90
C PRO A 310 9.24 8.62 12.83
N ILE A 311 9.51 7.88 11.74
CA ILE A 311 10.83 7.25 11.52
C ILE A 311 11.88 8.29 11.10
N ASP A 312 11.48 9.34 10.38
CA ASP A 312 12.38 10.38 9.85
C ASP A 312 13.11 11.18 10.96
N GLY A 313 12.71 11.03 12.22
CA GLY A 313 13.36 11.59 13.40
C GLY A 313 14.25 10.61 14.17
N ALA A 314 14.56 9.43 13.60
CA ALA A 314 15.46 8.47 14.23
C ALA A 314 16.92 8.95 14.13
N GLU A 315 17.57 9.11 15.28
CA GLU A 315 19.00 9.41 15.40
C GLU A 315 19.73 8.14 15.87
N ASP A 316 20.88 7.83 15.29
CA ASP A 316 21.71 6.65 15.63
C ASP A 316 20.94 5.31 15.67
N GLY A 317 19.92 5.14 14.82
CA GLY A 317 19.13 3.91 14.72
C GLY A 317 18.06 3.75 15.81
N ALA A 318 17.65 4.83 16.49
CA ALA A 318 16.56 4.80 17.47
C ALA A 318 15.61 5.99 17.31
N ILE A 319 14.31 5.74 17.45
CA ILE A 319 13.31 6.81 17.48
C ILE A 319 13.34 7.50 18.85
N SER A 320 13.39 8.83 18.84
CA SER A 320 13.38 9.62 20.08
C SER A 320 12.10 9.41 20.90
N ARG A 321 12.27 9.19 22.21
CA ARG A 321 11.17 8.97 23.17
C ARG A 321 10.26 10.19 23.34
N THR A 322 10.74 11.39 23.04
CA THR A 322 9.98 12.64 23.22
C THR A 322 9.27 13.12 21.95
N ASN A 323 9.56 12.49 20.81
CA ASN A 323 9.04 12.92 19.50
C ASN A 323 7.92 11.99 19.01
N TYR A 324 6.86 11.84 19.80
CA TYR A 324 5.65 11.14 19.37
C TYR A 324 4.42 12.03 19.47
N PHE A 325 3.45 11.79 18.59
CA PHE A 325 2.19 12.51 18.55
C PHE A 325 1.07 11.64 19.09
N ARG A 326 0.25 12.17 20.01
CA ARG A 326 -0.87 11.45 20.62
C ARG A 326 -2.21 11.96 20.11
N VAL A 327 -3.12 11.05 19.80
CA VAL A 327 -4.49 11.34 19.34
C VAL A 327 -5.48 10.55 20.15
N GLY A 328 -6.56 11.21 20.59
CA GLY A 328 -7.63 10.60 21.36
C GLY A 328 -7.76 11.20 22.77
N PRO A 329 -8.59 10.57 23.63
CA PRO A 329 -9.35 9.34 23.35
C PRO A 329 -10.41 9.52 22.25
N LEU A 330 -10.49 8.55 21.34
CA LEU A 330 -11.52 8.44 20.32
C LEU A 330 -12.51 7.34 20.71
N GLU A 331 -13.80 7.65 20.69
CA GLU A 331 -14.87 6.73 21.11
C GLU A 331 -15.38 5.87 19.95
N ASN A 332 -15.79 4.64 20.27
CA ASN A 332 -16.48 3.70 19.40
C ASN A 332 -15.72 3.32 18.12
N VAL A 333 -14.39 3.34 18.16
CA VAL A 333 -13.55 2.91 17.04
C VAL A 333 -13.53 1.39 16.98
N ARG A 334 -13.90 0.82 15.83
CA ARG A 334 -13.95 -0.63 15.61
C ARG A 334 -12.69 -1.14 14.90
N SER A 335 -12.30 -0.48 13.82
CA SER A 335 -11.11 -0.83 13.06
C SER A 335 -10.54 0.39 12.37
N GLU A 336 -9.28 0.31 11.99
CA GLU A 336 -8.56 1.39 11.33
C GLU A 336 -7.96 0.93 10.01
N ILE A 337 -7.89 1.87 9.06
CA ILE A 337 -7.31 1.64 7.75
C ILE A 337 -5.94 2.31 7.70
N SER A 338 -5.86 3.57 7.27
CA SER A 338 -4.62 4.35 7.29
C SER A 338 -4.90 5.82 7.01
N PHE A 339 -3.85 6.62 7.03
CA PHE A 339 -3.90 7.98 6.48
C PHE A 339 -4.20 7.91 4.99
N TRP A 340 -5.15 8.73 4.56
CA TRP A 340 -5.57 8.76 3.15
C TRP A 340 -5.33 10.11 2.50
N LYS A 341 -5.35 11.21 3.28
CA LYS A 341 -5.02 12.56 2.79
C LYS A 341 -4.62 13.48 3.95
N ASN A 342 -3.46 14.13 3.86
CA ASN A 342 -2.99 15.08 4.88
C ASN A 342 -3.07 14.44 6.29
N ASP A 343 -3.72 15.13 7.24
CA ASP A 343 -3.94 14.67 8.62
C ASP A 343 -5.25 13.89 8.81
N GLU A 344 -5.81 13.37 7.71
CA GLU A 344 -7.04 12.58 7.73
C GLU A 344 -6.73 11.08 7.71
N LYS A 345 -7.24 10.37 8.71
CA LYS A 345 -7.16 8.90 8.83
C LYS A 345 -8.54 8.29 8.62
N LEU A 346 -8.62 7.24 7.81
CA LEU A 346 -9.86 6.46 7.65
C LEU A 346 -10.01 5.47 8.80
N ILE A 347 -11.18 5.49 9.42
CA ILE A 347 -11.52 4.70 10.60
C ILE A 347 -12.96 4.19 10.47
N GLU A 348 -13.21 2.96 10.88
CA GLU A 348 -14.57 2.46 11.11
C GLU A 348 -15.01 2.79 12.53
N ILE A 349 -16.18 3.41 12.66
CA ILE A 349 -16.81 3.65 13.96
C ILE A 349 -18.14 2.91 14.08
N GLN A 350 -18.49 2.53 15.30
CA GLN A 350 -19.82 2.05 15.65
C GLN A 350 -20.69 3.24 16.06
N LYS A 351 -21.76 3.50 15.31
CA LYS A 351 -22.70 4.59 15.59
C LYS A 351 -24.14 4.09 15.43
N ASP A 352 -24.96 4.29 16.45
CA ASP A 352 -26.38 3.94 16.45
C ASP A 352 -26.68 2.48 16.05
N GLY A 353 -25.78 1.54 16.41
CA GLY A 353 -25.92 0.13 16.08
C GLY A 353 -25.40 -0.28 14.68
N HIS A 354 -24.92 0.68 13.89
CA HIS A 354 -24.35 0.44 12.56
C HIS A 354 -22.85 0.77 12.51
N VAL A 355 -22.12 0.09 11.63
CA VAL A 355 -20.72 0.41 11.32
C VAL A 355 -20.69 1.45 10.21
N GLN A 356 -19.91 2.51 10.38
CA GLN A 356 -19.77 3.58 9.42
C GLN A 356 -18.29 3.89 9.16
N LEU A 357 -17.93 4.06 7.89
CA LEU A 357 -16.62 4.59 7.52
C LEU A 357 -16.61 6.11 7.70
N VAL A 358 -15.64 6.59 8.47
CA VAL A 358 -15.42 8.02 8.69
C VAL A 358 -13.97 8.39 8.46
N SER A 359 -13.76 9.64 8.09
CA SER A 359 -12.46 10.30 8.11
C SER A 359 -12.31 11.04 9.43
N CYS A 360 -11.27 10.73 10.19
CA CYS A 360 -10.92 11.43 11.41
C CYS A 360 -9.71 12.33 11.16
N ASN A 361 -9.89 13.62 11.39
CA ASN A 361 -8.78 14.56 11.40
C ASN A 361 -8.01 14.42 12.72
N ILE A 362 -6.76 13.96 12.67
CA ILE A 362 -6.03 13.58 13.89
C ILE A 362 -5.70 14.75 14.83
N HIS A 363 -5.61 15.98 14.32
CA HIS A 363 -5.35 17.17 15.14
C HIS A 363 -6.61 17.72 15.80
N THR A 364 -7.72 17.75 15.07
CA THR A 364 -8.99 18.30 15.58
C THR A 364 -9.89 17.25 16.22
N GLN A 365 -9.58 15.97 16.03
CA GLN A 365 -10.36 14.80 16.45
C GLN A 365 -11.81 14.83 15.94
N LYS A 366 -12.06 15.57 14.86
CA LYS A 366 -13.38 15.67 14.23
C LYS A 366 -13.54 14.54 13.23
N PHE A 367 -14.69 13.88 13.31
CA PHE A 367 -15.12 12.90 12.33
C PHE A 367 -15.91 13.57 11.21
N ARG A 368 -15.65 13.11 10.00
CA ARG A 368 -16.40 13.45 8.80
C ARG A 368 -16.83 12.17 8.12
N GLU A 369 -18.11 12.04 7.85
CA GLU A 369 -18.69 10.88 7.19
C GLU A 369 -18.12 10.69 5.78
N VAL A 370 -17.87 9.44 5.41
CA VAL A 370 -17.60 9.03 4.04
C VAL A 370 -18.84 8.30 3.51
N VAL A 371 -19.54 8.89 2.56
CA VAL A 371 -20.72 8.27 1.95
C VAL A 371 -20.24 7.22 0.98
N CYS A 372 -20.54 5.95 1.27
CA CYS A 372 -20.18 4.81 0.44
C CYS A 372 -21.36 3.82 0.33
N ASP A 373 -21.67 3.41 -0.90
CA ASP A 373 -22.70 2.40 -1.20
C ASP A 373 -22.10 0.98 -1.08
N LEU A 374 -21.50 0.68 0.07
CA LEU A 374 -20.83 -0.59 0.33
C LEU A 374 -21.69 -1.51 1.19
N GLU A 375 -22.79 -2.01 0.65
CA GLU A 375 -23.53 -3.09 1.32
C GLU A 375 -22.66 -4.36 1.35
N GLY A 376 -22.24 -4.78 2.54
CA GLY A 376 -21.63 -6.08 2.80
C GLY A 376 -20.10 -6.17 2.69
N ILE A 377 -19.39 -5.11 2.32
CA ILE A 377 -17.92 -5.08 2.41
C ILE A 377 -17.51 -4.81 3.86
N ARG A 378 -16.72 -5.72 4.44
CA ARG A 378 -16.09 -5.47 5.73
C ARG A 378 -14.75 -4.76 5.51
N PHE A 379 -14.53 -3.61 6.13
CA PHE A 379 -13.35 -2.80 5.81
C PHE A 379 -12.07 -3.32 6.48
N ASP A 380 -12.17 -4.24 7.44
CA ASP A 380 -11.06 -5.05 7.98
C ASP A 380 -10.31 -5.88 6.91
N HIS A 381 -10.92 -6.11 5.73
CA HIS A 381 -10.30 -6.85 4.62
C HIS A 381 -9.65 -5.94 3.55
N TRP A 382 -9.32 -4.70 3.87
CA TRP A 382 -8.57 -3.84 2.95
C TRP A 382 -7.17 -4.42 2.66
N ALA A 383 -6.65 -4.12 1.47
CA ALA A 383 -5.37 -4.60 0.96
C ALA A 383 -4.30 -3.50 1.03
N CYS A 384 -4.50 -2.42 0.26
CA CYS A 384 -3.60 -1.28 0.18
C CYS A 384 -4.31 -0.06 -0.43
N PHE A 385 -3.72 1.12 -0.29
CA PHE A 385 -4.03 2.25 -1.16
C PHE A 385 -3.47 2.00 -2.56
N TYR A 386 -4.24 2.36 -3.57
CA TYR A 386 -3.92 2.14 -4.98
C TYR A 386 -4.03 3.45 -5.76
N VAL A 387 -3.09 3.68 -6.67
CA VAL A 387 -3.08 4.82 -7.59
C VAL A 387 -3.27 4.29 -9.01
N LYS A 388 -4.29 4.75 -9.73
CA LYS A 388 -4.46 4.41 -11.15
C LYS A 388 -3.34 5.07 -11.96
N SER A 389 -2.47 4.30 -12.61
CA SER A 389 -1.32 4.84 -13.35
C SER A 389 -1.17 4.30 -14.77
N LEU A 390 -0.38 5.02 -15.57
CA LEU A 390 0.03 4.64 -16.92
C LEU A 390 1.37 3.87 -16.96
N ILE A 391 1.87 3.41 -15.80
CA ILE A 391 3.15 2.68 -15.71
C ILE A 391 2.99 1.29 -16.32
N SER A 392 3.69 1.00 -17.41
CA SER A 392 3.66 -0.32 -18.03
C SER A 392 4.62 -1.29 -17.36
N ILE A 393 4.16 -2.53 -17.21
CA ILE A 393 5.01 -3.66 -16.78
C ILE A 393 5.91 -4.09 -17.95
N ARG A 394 5.44 -3.91 -19.17
CA ARG A 394 6.14 -4.29 -20.40
C ARG A 394 7.06 -3.13 -20.78
N ARG A 395 8.33 -3.18 -20.41
CA ARG A 395 9.33 -2.28 -21.00
C ARG A 395 9.34 -2.51 -22.52
N ARG A 396 9.14 -1.44 -23.28
CA ARG A 396 9.10 -1.43 -24.75
C ARG A 396 10.41 -0.96 -25.35
#